data_AF-A0A7T8ARQ8-F1
#
_entry.id   AF-A0A7T8ARQ8-F1
#
_cell.length_a   1.000
_cell.length_b   1.000
_cell.length_c   1.000
_cell.angle_alpha   90.00
_cell.angle_beta   90.00
_cell.angle_gamma   90.00
#
_symmetry.space_group_name_H-M   'P 1'
#
loop_
_entity.id
_entity.type
_entity.pdbx_description
1 polymer ?
#
loop_
_entity_poly.entity_id
_entity_poly.type
_entity_poly.pdbx_seq_one_letter_code
_entity_poly.pdbx_strand_id
1 'polypeptide(L)' 'MTEQVVKPTPYDDAQFLWCTKWCEEKGLSPYDAKNWADAKFEYLKLQEKNSD' A
#
# COMPACT_ATOMS: atom_id res chain seq x y z
N MET A 1 -3.69 12.41 26.18
CA MET A 1 -3.84 12.08 24.75
C MET A 1 -3.06 10.80 24.57
N THR A 2 -3.73 9.65 24.45
CA THR A 2 -3.03 8.38 24.25
C THR A 2 -2.53 8.37 22.81
N GLU A 3 -1.26 8.68 22.62
CA GLU A 3 -0.53 8.36 21.39
C GLU A 3 -0.61 6.84 21.22
N GLN A 4 -1.64 6.38 20.51
CA GLN A 4 -1.70 5.02 20.03
C GLN A 4 -0.56 4.91 19.02
N VAL A 5 0.59 4.43 19.49
CA VAL A 5 1.66 3.96 18.63
C VAL A 5 1.08 2.79 17.85
N VAL A 6 0.52 3.09 16.68
CA VAL A 6 0.11 2.09 15.69
C VAL A 6 1.41 1.41 15.28
N LYS A 7 1.70 0.25 15.90
CA LYS A 7 2.81 -0.57 15.44
C LYS A 7 2.48 -0.95 13.99
N PRO A 8 3.35 -0.63 13.01
CA PRO A 8 3.13 -1.06 11.65
C PRO A 8 2.97 -2.58 11.69
N THR A 9 1.85 -3.05 11.13
CA THR A 9 1.67 -4.48 10.95
C THR A 9 2.56 -4.90 9.79
N PRO A 10 3.02 -6.16 9.72
CA PRO A 10 3.75 -6.64 8.54
C PRO A 10 2.94 -6.49 7.24
N TYR A 11 1.61 -6.35 7.33
CA TYR A 11 0.74 -6.01 6.20
C TYR A 11 0.90 -4.54 5.76
N ASP A 12 1.14 -3.61 6.68
CA ASP A 12 1.45 -2.22 6.35
C ASP A 12 2.78 -2.11 5.58
N ASP A 13 3.81 -2.85 6.00
CA ASP A 13 5.11 -2.89 5.30
C ASP A 13 4.99 -3.56 3.92
N ALA A 14 4.27 -4.67 3.80
CA ALA A 14 4.06 -5.36 2.53
C ALA A 14 3.21 -4.53 1.55
N GLN A 15 2.13 -3.90 2.05
CA GLN A 15 1.34 -2.94 1.28
C GLN A 15 2.21 -1.76 0.85
N PHE A 16 3.03 -1.23 1.75
CA PHE A 16 3.87 -0.07 1.46
C PHE A 16 4.89 -0.38 0.36
N LEU A 17 5.61 -1.50 0.48
CA LEU A 17 6.58 -1.95 -0.51
C LEU A 17 5.93 -2.23 -1.87
N TRP A 18 4.77 -2.88 -1.87
CA TRP A 18 4.06 -3.18 -3.11
C TRP A 18 3.57 -1.90 -3.79
N CYS A 19 2.93 -0.99 -3.03
CA CYS A 19 2.42 0.27 -3.58
C CYS A 19 3.56 1.15 -4.10
N THR A 20 4.69 1.19 -3.39
CA THR A 20 5.90 1.91 -3.82
C THR A 20 6.39 1.38 -5.16
N LYS A 21 6.58 0.06 -5.26
CA LYS A 21 7.06 -0.59 -6.49
C LYS A 21 6.10 -0.40 -7.67
N TRP A 22 4.80 -0.54 -7.43
CA TRP A 22 3.78 -0.32 -8.46
C TRP A 22 3.79 1.11 -9.00
N CYS A 23 3.98 2.10 -8.11
CA CYS A 23 4.13 3.49 -8.51
C CYS A 23 5.41 3.69 -9.33
N GLU A 24 6.55 3.15 -8.87
CA GLU A 24 7.83 3.26 -9.57
C GLU A 24 7.78 2.65 -10.98
N GLU A 25 7.17 1.48 -11.15
CA GLU A 25 7.01 0.82 -12.47
C GLU A 25 6.18 1.66 -13.46
N LYS A 26 5.32 2.55 -12.93
CA LYS A 26 4.49 3.47 -13.72
C LYS A 26 5.11 4.86 -13.87
N GLY A 27 6.28 5.11 -13.30
CA GLY A 27 6.89 6.44 -13.23
C GLY A 27 6.09 7.43 -12.38
N LEU A 28 5.29 6.92 -11.43
CA LEU A 28 4.46 7.69 -10.51
C LEU A 28 5.18 7.87 -9.17
N SER A 29 4.93 8.99 -8.51
CA SER A 29 5.42 9.19 -7.14
C SER A 29 4.53 8.44 -6.15
N PRO A 30 5.07 7.52 -5.32
CA PRO A 30 4.31 6.81 -4.29
C PRO A 30 3.92 7.71 -3.11
N TYR A 31 4.52 8.90 -3.01
CA TYR A 31 4.18 9.88 -1.99
C TYR A 31 3.00 10.78 -2.40
N ASP A 32 2.54 10.70 -3.65
CA ASP A 32 1.33 11.37 -4.09
C ASP A 32 0.10 10.57 -3.63
N ALA A 33 -0.83 11.26 -2.95
CA ALA A 33 -1.99 10.62 -2.35
C ALA A 33 -2.89 9.91 -3.38
N LYS A 34 -2.96 10.42 -4.62
CA LYS A 34 -3.77 9.81 -5.68
C LYS A 34 -3.11 8.52 -6.17
N ASN A 35 -1.81 8.58 -6.46
CA ASN A 35 -1.05 7.40 -6.90
C ASN A 35 -1.04 6.31 -5.83
N TRP A 36 -0.92 6.69 -4.57
CA TRP A 36 -1.01 5.76 -3.44
C TRP A 36 -2.38 5.09 -3.34
N ALA A 37 -3.46 5.84 -3.54
CA ALA A 37 -4.81 5.29 -3.53
C ALA A 37 -5.04 4.30 -4.68
N ASP A 38 -4.59 4.63 -5.89
CA ASP A 38 -4.64 3.74 -7.06
C ASP A 38 -3.83 2.45 -6.83
N ALA A 39 -2.60 2.59 -6.31
CA ALA A 39 -1.75 1.44 -5.98
C ALA A 39 -2.38 0.56 -4.89
N LYS A 40 -2.90 1.17 -3.83
CA LYS A 40 -3.57 0.45 -2.73
C LYS A 40 -4.81 -0.30 -3.21
N PHE A 41 -5.57 0.29 -4.13
CA PHE A 41 -6.74 -0.37 -4.73
C PHE A 41 -6.34 -1.65 -5.49
N GLU A 42 -5.30 -1.60 -6.32
CA GLU A 42 -4.82 -2.77 -7.05
C GLU A 42 -4.19 -3.81 -6.11
N TYR A 43 -3.50 -3.39 -5.05
CA TYR A 43 -2.99 -4.29 -4.01
C TYR A 43 -4.10 -5.07 -3.31
N LEU A 44 -5.18 -4.39 -2.90
CA LEU A 44 -6.31 -5.02 -2.22
C LEU A 44 -7.03 -6.02 -3.14
N LYS A 45 -7.20 -5.67 -4.41
CA LYS A 45 -7.77 -6.57 -5.43
C LYS A 45 -6.93 -7.84 -5.64
N LEU A 46 -5.60 -7.74 -5.50
CA LEU A 46 -4.69 -8.89 -5.52
C LEU A 46 -4.82 -9.77 -4.27
N GLN A 47 -5.02 -9.16 -3.10
CA GLN A 47 -5.26 -9.90 -1.84
C GLN A 47 -6.60 -10.65 -1.87
N GLU A 48 -7.67 -10.02 -2.39
CA GLU A 48 -8.98 -10.68 -2.56
C GLU A 48 -8.90 -11.88 -3.51
N LYS A 49 -8.11 -11.80 -4.59
CA LYS A 49 -7.92 -12.92 -5.53
C LYS A 49 -7.06 -14.06 -4.99
N ASN A 50 -6.21 -13.82 -4.01
CA ASN A 50 -5.34 -14.85 -3.41
C ASN A 50 -5.93 -15.44 -2.12
N SER A 51 -7.17 -15.09 -1.75
CA SER A 51 -7.87 -15.65 -0.58
C SER A 51 -8.78 -16.83 -0.93
N ASP A 52 -8.52 -17.56 -2.02
CA ASP A 52 -9.20 -18.82 -2.39
C ASP A 52 -8.43 -20.05 -1.89
#